data_AF-A0A945YRI0-F1
#
_entry.id   AF-A0A945YRI0-F1
#
_cell.length_a   1.000
_cell.length_b   1.000
_cell.length_c   1.000
_cell.angle_alpha   90.00
_cell.angle_beta   90.00
_cell.angle_gamma   90.00
#
_symmetry.space_group_name_H-M   'P 1'
#
loop_
_entity.id
_entity.type
_entity.pdbx_description
1 polymer ?
#
loop_
_entity_poly.entity_id
_entity_poly.type
_entity_poly.pdbx_seq_one_letter_code
_entity_poly.pdbx_strand_id
1 'polypeptide(L)'
;MTSLNKEIVDGKISQQDIDFIHRLAKKVHSSGFVTPSIFFLEMVRPLSSLGSHLMVFMGPIINGFVQADGYYRAAELLNKKDSLSILLDEIERLEMLDSKDAIRDNI
;
A
#
# COMPACT_ATOMS: atom_id res chain seq x y z
N MET A 1 5.89 1.60 13.54
CA MET A 1 4.87 2.28 14.39
C MET A 1 5.18 3.77 14.66
N THR A 2 6.44 4.21 14.66
CA THR A 2 6.79 5.61 15.00
C THR A 2 6.58 6.61 13.84
N SER A 3 6.71 6.17 12.58
CA SER A 3 6.60 7.03 11.39
C SER A 3 5.16 7.44 11.08
N LEU A 4 4.21 6.51 11.23
CA LEU A 4 2.78 6.76 10.94
C LEU A 4 2.20 7.84 11.85
N ASN A 5 2.46 7.75 13.15
CA ASN A 5 1.98 8.73 14.13
C ASN A 5 2.56 10.12 13.88
N LYS A 6 3.80 10.21 13.38
CA LYS A 6 4.43 11.49 13.05
C LYS A 6 3.77 12.16 11.84
N GLU A 7 3.39 11.41 10.81
CA GLU A 7 2.77 11.99 9.60
C GLU A 7 1.29 12.35 9.76
N ILE A 8 0.58 11.67 10.66
CA ILE A 8 -0.77 12.07 11.09
C ILE A 8 -0.70 13.40 11.83
N VAL A 9 0.26 13.53 12.75
CA VAL A 9 0.45 14.73 13.57
C VAL A 9 0.90 15.94 12.74
N ASP A 10 1.72 15.73 11.70
CA ASP A 10 2.11 16.77 10.73
C ASP A 10 1.02 17.08 9.67
N GLY A 11 -0.14 16.41 9.71
CA GLY A 11 -1.29 16.69 8.82
C GLY A 11 -1.13 16.25 7.36
N LYS A 12 -0.10 15.45 7.03
CA LYS A 12 0.16 14.99 5.65
C LYS A 12 -0.78 13.85 5.20
N ILE A 13 -1.25 13.05 6.15
CA ILE A 13 -2.11 11.87 5.94
C ILE A 13 -3.30 11.91 6.91
N SER A 14 -4.50 11.67 6.40
CA SER A 14 -5.72 11.67 7.21
C SER A 14 -6.00 10.30 7.84
N GLN A 15 -6.84 10.27 8.89
CA GLN A 15 -7.27 9.01 9.51
C GLN A 15 -7.98 8.08 8.51
N GLN A 16 -8.75 8.64 7.58
CA GLN A 16 -9.44 7.86 6.54
C GLN A 16 -8.46 7.19 5.58
N ASP A 17 -7.33 7.86 5.27
CA ASP A 17 -6.29 7.29 4.42
C ASP A 17 -5.61 6.11 5.11
N ILE A 18 -5.40 6.19 6.43
CA ILE A 18 -4.84 5.09 7.23
C ILE A 18 -5.78 3.90 7.27
N ASP A 19 -7.06 4.15 7.52
CA ASP A 19 -8.06 3.07 7.54
C ASP A 19 -8.13 2.36 6.18
N PHE A 20 -7.95 3.12 5.09
CA PHE A 20 -7.87 2.56 3.74
C PHE A 20 -6.61 1.71 3.54
N ILE A 21 -5.43 2.19 3.95
CA ILE A 21 -4.16 1.46 3.89
C ILE A 21 -4.26 0.14 4.66
N HIS A 22 -4.82 0.16 5.87
CA HIS A 22 -5.05 -1.03 6.68
C HIS A 22 -5.92 -2.07 5.96
N ARG A 23 -7.01 -1.63 5.30
CA ARG A 23 -7.87 -2.55 4.54
C ARG A 23 -7.16 -3.16 3.34
N LEU A 24 -6.33 -2.38 2.65
CA LEU A 24 -5.57 -2.84 1.49
C LEU A 24 -4.52 -3.88 1.90
N ALA A 25 -3.77 -3.60 2.97
CA ALA A 25 -2.75 -4.49 3.50
C ALA A 25 -3.36 -5.84 3.95
N LYS A 26 -4.51 -5.82 4.65
CA LYS A 26 -5.26 -7.04 5.00
C LYS A 26 -5.66 -7.86 3.78
N LYS A 27 -6.09 -7.21 2.70
CA LYS A 27 -6.52 -7.89 1.47
C LYS A 27 -5.36 -8.54 0.73
N VAL A 28 -4.20 -7.89 0.71
CA VAL A 28 -2.96 -8.46 0.16
C VAL A 28 -2.55 -9.69 0.98
N HIS A 29 -2.49 -9.54 2.31
CA HIS A 29 -2.15 -10.62 3.23
C HIS A 29 -3.06 -11.84 3.07
N SER A 30 -4.39 -11.65 3.12
CA SER A 30 -5.35 -12.75 2.97
C SER A 30 -5.37 -13.39 1.57
N SER A 31 -4.71 -12.81 0.58
CA SER A 31 -4.72 -13.32 -0.80
C SER A 31 -3.59 -14.31 -1.10
N GLY A 32 -2.61 -14.46 -0.21
CA GLY A 32 -1.41 -15.29 -0.43
C GLY A 32 -0.39 -14.67 -1.39
N PHE A 33 -0.61 -13.44 -1.88
CA PHE A 33 0.29 -12.73 -2.80
C PHE A 33 1.24 -11.75 -2.10
N VAL A 34 1.58 -11.97 -0.83
CA VAL A 34 2.43 -11.05 -0.05
C VAL A 34 3.78 -10.81 -0.74
N THR A 35 4.54 -11.89 -1.00
CA THR A 35 5.87 -11.82 -1.63
C THR A 35 5.89 -11.10 -2.98
N PRO A 36 5.06 -11.46 -3.98
CA PRO A 36 5.03 -10.73 -5.25
C PRO A 36 4.53 -9.29 -5.10
N SER A 37 3.60 -9.01 -4.17
CA SER A 37 3.10 -7.64 -3.93
C SER A 37 4.19 -6.74 -3.37
N ILE A 38 4.96 -7.19 -2.38
CA ILE A 38 6.11 -6.45 -1.85
C ILE A 38 7.15 -6.22 -2.94
N PHE A 39 7.48 -7.26 -3.72
CA PHE A 39 8.43 -7.14 -4.83
C PHE A 39 8.01 -6.08 -5.85
N PHE A 40 6.74 -6.08 -6.29
CA PHE A 40 6.23 -5.04 -7.19
C PHE A 40 6.24 -3.66 -6.53
N LEU A 41 5.86 -3.54 -5.26
CA LEU A 41 5.85 -2.26 -4.53
C LEU A 41 7.26 -1.67 -4.33
N GLU A 42 8.27 -2.51 -4.11
CA GLU A 42 9.68 -2.10 -4.07
C GLU A 42 10.18 -1.65 -5.45
N MET A 43 9.73 -2.29 -6.54
CA MET A 43 10.05 -1.85 -7.90
C MET A 43 9.47 -0.47 -8.25
N VAL A 44 8.33 -0.09 -7.67
CA VAL A 44 7.77 1.28 -7.82
C VAL A 44 8.40 2.31 -6.90
N ARG A 45 9.16 1.91 -5.88
CA ARG A 45 9.89 2.85 -5.00
C ARG A 45 10.85 3.81 -5.75
N PRO A 46 11.65 3.39 -6.74
CA PRO A 46 12.42 4.30 -7.59
C PRO A 46 11.57 5.05 -8.65
N LEU A 47 10.33 4.62 -8.90
CA LEU A 47 9.43 5.19 -9.91
C LEU A 47 8.68 6.45 -9.46
N SER A 48 8.85 6.93 -8.22
CA SER A 48 8.34 8.24 -7.79
C SER A 48 8.90 9.41 -8.64
N SER A 49 9.90 9.14 -9.50
CA SER A 49 10.48 10.09 -10.46
C SER A 49 10.03 9.90 -11.92
N LEU A 50 9.27 8.84 -12.26
CA LEU A 50 8.91 8.45 -13.64
C LEU A 50 7.39 8.21 -13.82
N GLY A 51 6.56 9.10 -13.26
CA GLY A 51 5.09 9.03 -13.41
C GLY A 51 4.59 8.92 -14.86
N SER A 52 5.38 9.37 -15.84
CA SER A 52 5.08 9.28 -17.28
C SER A 52 5.11 7.85 -17.84
N HIS A 53 6.00 6.96 -17.38
CA HIS A 53 6.05 5.58 -17.85
C HIS A 53 4.96 4.71 -17.22
N LEU A 54 4.57 5.03 -15.98
CA LEU A 54 3.46 4.35 -15.30
C LEU A 54 2.13 4.57 -16.04
N MET A 55 1.86 5.79 -16.54
CA MET A 55 0.65 6.06 -17.33
C MET A 55 0.60 5.29 -18.66
N VAL A 56 1.74 5.08 -19.32
CA VAL A 56 1.82 4.29 -20.57
C VAL A 56 1.53 2.81 -20.32
N PHE A 57 2.07 2.25 -19.24
CA PHE A 57 1.78 0.87 -18.82
C PHE A 57 0.33 0.69 -18.31
N MET A 58 -0.24 1.70 -17.65
CA MET A 58 -1.61 1.67 -17.12
C MET A 58 -2.70 1.96 -18.15
N GLY A 59 -2.36 2.49 -19.33
CA GLY A 59 -3.31 2.84 -20.40
C GLY A 59 -4.35 1.76 -20.76
N PRO A 60 -3.98 0.47 -20.88
CA PRO A 60 -4.92 -0.61 -21.14
C PRO A 60 -5.89 -0.89 -19.98
N ILE A 61 -5.45 -0.68 -18.73
CA ILE A 61 -6.25 -0.91 -17.53
C ILE A 61 -7.18 0.27 -17.27
N ILE A 62 -6.69 1.51 -17.37
CA ILE A 62 -7.52 2.71 -17.17
C ILE A 62 -8.66 2.76 -18.20
N ASN A 63 -8.35 2.55 -19.49
CA ASN A 63 -9.38 2.59 -20.54
C ASN A 63 -10.40 1.43 -20.46
N GLY A 64 -10.04 0.32 -19.80
CA GLY A 64 -10.94 -0.81 -19.58
C GLY A 64 -11.84 -0.69 -18.35
N PHE A 65 -11.47 0.14 -17.36
CA PHE A 65 -12.11 0.20 -16.03
C PHE A 65 -12.54 1.62 -15.61
N VAL A 66 -13.04 2.45 -16.55
CA VAL A 66 -13.47 3.86 -16.37
C VAL A 66 -14.71 4.04 -15.45
N GLN A 67 -14.95 3.14 -14.50
CA GLN A 67 -15.85 3.37 -13.36
C GLN A 67 -15.15 2.92 -12.08
N ALA A 68 -14.24 3.72 -11.53
CA ALA A 68 -13.62 3.39 -10.25
C ALA A 68 -13.14 4.64 -9.50
N ASP A 69 -14.01 5.21 -8.67
CA ASP A 69 -13.68 6.31 -7.76
C ASP A 69 -12.49 5.98 -6.83
N GLY A 70 -12.27 4.70 -6.53
CA GLY A 70 -11.13 4.22 -5.74
C GLY A 70 -9.77 4.28 -6.46
N TYR A 71 -9.76 4.32 -7.79
CA TYR A 71 -8.53 4.38 -8.59
C TYR A 71 -7.83 5.74 -8.43
N TYR A 72 -8.59 6.83 -8.56
CA TYR A 72 -8.05 8.19 -8.41
C TYR A 72 -7.48 8.42 -7.01
N ARG A 73 -8.16 7.91 -5.99
CA ARG A 73 -7.69 8.05 -4.60
C ARG A 73 -6.42 7.25 -4.35
N ALA A 74 -6.30 6.04 -4.92
CA ALA A 74 -5.09 5.24 -4.85
C ALA A 74 -3.92 5.90 -5.60
N ALA A 75 -4.18 6.45 -6.80
CA ALA A 75 -3.17 7.17 -7.57
C ALA A 75 -2.67 8.44 -6.86
N GLU A 76 -3.57 9.21 -6.25
CA GLU A 76 -3.24 10.40 -5.47
C GLU A 76 -2.40 10.07 -4.22
N LEU A 77 -2.76 8.99 -3.51
CA LEU A 77 -2.00 8.50 -2.36
C LEU A 77 -0.60 8.03 -2.75
N LEU A 78 -0.46 7.27 -3.85
CA LEU A 78 0.83 6.77 -4.34
C LEU A 78 1.76 7.87 -4.85
N ASN A 79 1.23 9.05 -5.18
CA ASN A 79 2.03 10.20 -5.63
C ASN A 79 2.66 11.00 -4.48
N LYS A 80 2.25 10.75 -3.22
CA LYS A 80 2.89 11.34 -2.04
C LYS A 80 4.13 10.53 -1.68
N LYS A 81 5.26 11.22 -1.48
CA LYS A 81 6.59 10.62 -1.24
C LYS A 81 6.62 9.51 -0.19
N ASP A 82 5.83 9.63 0.86
CA ASP A 82 5.95 8.78 2.04
C ASP A 82 4.89 7.66 2.09
N SER A 83 3.81 7.74 1.29
CA SER A 83 2.68 6.80 1.31
C SER A 83 3.06 5.36 0.95
N LEU A 84 4.05 5.19 0.05
CA LEU A 84 4.50 3.86 -0.35
C LEU A 84 5.25 3.15 0.78
N SER A 85 6.05 3.90 1.56
CA SER A 85 6.74 3.35 2.74
C SER A 85 5.73 2.92 3.79
N ILE A 86 4.71 3.73 4.02
CA ILE A 86 3.64 3.42 4.98
C ILE A 86 2.86 2.16 4.59
N LEU A 87 2.55 2.01 3.30
CA LEU A 87 1.86 0.82 2.80
C LEU A 87 2.71 -0.44 3.00
N LEU A 88 4.02 -0.36 2.74
CA LEU A 88 4.94 -1.47 2.91
C LEU A 88 5.11 -1.87 4.38
N ASP A 89 5.35 -0.89 5.26
CA ASP A 89 5.48 -1.12 6.71
C ASP A 89 4.25 -1.82 7.30
N GLU A 90 3.05 -1.48 6.82
CA GLU A 90 1.82 -2.07 7.32
C GLU A 90 1.60 -3.50 6.81
N ILE A 91 2.00 -3.81 5.56
CA ILE A 91 1.97 -5.18 5.03
C ILE A 91 2.90 -6.07 5.85
N GLU A 92 4.13 -5.64 6.12
CA GLU A 92 5.09 -6.39 6.94
C GLU A 92 4.59 -6.60 8.38
N ARG A 93 3.97 -5.58 8.98
CA ARG A 93 3.41 -5.67 10.33
C ARG A 93 2.33 -6.75 10.43
N LEU A 94 1.47 -6.89 9.42
CA LEU A 94 0.41 -7.89 9.40
C LEU A 94 0.96 -9.31 9.26
N GLU A 95 1.95 -9.51 8.38
CA GLU A 95 2.63 -10.80 8.20
C GLU A 95 3.28 -11.29 9.51
N MET A 96 3.92 -10.37 10.24
CA MET A 96 4.55 -10.69 11.53
C MET A 96 3.55 -11.03 12.62
N LEU A 97 2.33 -10.46 12.58
CA LEU A 97 1.28 -10.78 13.54
C LEU A 97 0.70 -12.18 13.28
N ASP A 98 0.42 -12.51 12.02
CA ASP A 98 -0.09 -13.83 11.65
C ASP A 98 0.93 -14.94 11.95
N SER A 99 2.22 -14.67 11.69
CA SER A 99 3.32 -15.55 12.07
C SER A 99 3.43 -15.76 13.59
N LYS A 100 3.13 -14.73 14.40
CA LYS A 100 3.15 -14.82 15.87
C LYS A 100 1.96 -15.57 16.43
N ASP A 101 0.78 -15.38 15.83
CA ASP A 101 -0.45 -16.05 16.25
C ASP A 101 -0.38 -17.56 15.89
N ALA A 102 0.19 -17.91 14.73
CA ALA A 102 0.48 -19.30 14.35
C ALA A 102 1.50 -20.02 15.28
N ILE A 103 2.42 -19.27 15.91
CA ILE A 103 3.33 -19.80 16.93
C ILE A 103 2.64 -19.91 18.29
N ARG A 104 1.71 -19.00 18.62
CA ARG A 104 0.99 -19.01 19.90
C ARG A 104 -0.04 -20.13 20.01
N ASP A 105 -0.60 -20.56 18.88
CA ASP A 105 -1.58 -21.67 18.82
C ASP A 105 -0.92 -23.08 18.82
N ASN A 106 0.43 -23.14 18.82
CA ASN A 106 1.23 -24.37 18.85
C ASN A 106 1.96 -24.61 20.20
N ILE A 107 1.62 -23.85 21.25
CA ILE A 107 2.17 -24.01 22.63
C ILE A 107 1.04 -24.32 23.61
#